data_AF-A0A2V9GDW7-F1
#
_entry.id   AF-A0A2V9GDW7-F1
#
_cell.length_a   1.000
_cell.length_b   1.000
_cell.length_c   1.000
_cell.angle_alpha   90.00
_cell.angle_beta   90.00
_cell.angle_gamma   90.00
#
_symmetry.space_group_name_H-M   'P 1'
#
loop_
_entity.id
_entity.type
_entity.pdbx_description
1 polymer ?
#
loop_
_entity_poly.entity_id
_entity_poly.type
_entity_poly.pdbx_seq_one_letter_code
_entity_poly.pdbx_strand_id
1 'polypeptide(L)'
;MIKRGSKSANEELASSGNLEARLTHQLQVQGILPQDKNLQDLCSAFRELAECVASLRVSRTLQIDFTCLKWDVTGIKPKPVADSCAGPAGGKAMGLHRAIDLLKPDSNAKAEAKNTLKRAHEDIKDAGE
;
A
#
# COMPACT_ATOMS: atom_id res chain seq x y z
N MET A 1 -13.35 15.26 24.53
CA MET A 1 -13.23 14.05 23.68
C MET A 1 -11.98 14.20 22.83
N ILE A 2 -10.89 13.49 23.16
CA ILE A 2 -9.69 13.49 22.31
C ILE A 2 -10.03 12.60 21.10
N LYS A 3 -10.22 13.20 19.92
CA LYS A 3 -10.25 12.45 18.67
C LYS A 3 -8.87 11.79 18.55
N ARG A 4 -8.75 10.48 18.83
CA ARG A 4 -7.60 9.71 18.34
C ARG A 4 -7.62 9.88 16.83
N GLY A 5 -6.72 10.71 16.29
CA GLY A 5 -6.44 10.68 14.86
C GLY A 5 -6.04 9.25 14.48
N SER A 6 -6.45 8.78 13.30
CA SER A 6 -5.89 7.53 12.78
C SER A 6 -4.37 7.68 12.72
N LYS A 7 -3.64 6.66 13.18
CA LYS A 7 -2.19 6.63 13.08
C LYS A 7 -1.83 6.55 11.60
N SER A 8 -0.80 7.27 11.18
CA SER A 8 -0.20 7.05 9.87
C SER A 8 0.35 5.63 9.75
N ALA A 9 0.56 5.13 8.52
CA ALA A 9 1.14 3.81 8.30
C ALA A 9 2.48 3.63 9.05
N ASN A 10 3.34 4.65 8.99
CA ASN A 10 4.63 4.64 9.67
C ASN A 10 4.49 4.64 11.21
N GLU A 11 3.55 5.42 11.76
CA GLU A 11 3.29 5.43 13.20
C GLU A 11 2.70 4.10 13.68
N GLU A 12 1.83 3.47 12.90
CA GLU A 12 1.25 2.17 13.23
C GLU A 12 2.32 1.08 13.28
N LEU A 13 3.20 1.03 12.28
CA LEU A 13 4.35 0.11 12.22
C LEU A 13 5.34 0.37 13.37
N ALA A 14 5.66 1.62 13.66
CA ALA A 14 6.63 1.97 14.71
C ALA A 14 6.09 1.80 16.15
N SER A 15 4.77 1.92 16.35
CA SER A 15 4.17 1.89 17.69
C SER A 15 3.86 0.48 18.21
N SER A 16 4.02 -0.54 17.36
CA SER A 16 3.67 -1.93 17.69
C SER A 16 4.94 -2.77 17.60
N GLY A 17 5.51 -3.13 18.77
CA GLY A 17 6.91 -3.57 18.89
C GLY A 17 7.35 -4.75 18.00
N ASN A 18 6.42 -5.56 17.49
CA ASN A 18 6.70 -6.65 16.54
C ASN A 18 5.84 -6.63 15.27
N LEU A 19 4.93 -5.65 15.11
CA LEU A 19 3.98 -5.66 13.98
C LEU A 19 4.70 -5.54 12.65
N GLU A 20 5.66 -4.61 12.55
CA GLU A 20 6.46 -4.41 11.34
C GLU A 20 7.13 -5.72 10.91
N ALA A 21 7.91 -6.34 11.80
CA ALA A 21 8.65 -7.55 11.49
C ALA A 21 7.73 -8.73 11.12
N ARG A 22 6.63 -8.92 11.88
CA ARG A 22 5.67 -10.01 11.63
C ARG A 22 4.92 -9.83 10.32
N LEU A 23 4.44 -8.62 10.06
CA LEU A 23 3.68 -8.32 8.84
C LEU A 23 4.60 -8.36 7.61
N THR A 24 5.82 -7.83 7.72
CA THR A 24 6.86 -7.93 6.68
C THR A 24 7.12 -9.40 6.34
N HIS A 25 7.42 -10.24 7.34
CA HIS A 25 7.67 -11.67 7.14
C HIS A 25 6.44 -12.40 6.54
N GLN A 26 5.24 -12.10 7.03
CA GLN A 26 4.01 -12.68 6.50
C GLN A 26 3.81 -12.37 5.02
N LEU A 27 3.96 -11.11 4.60
CA LEU A 27 3.81 -10.71 3.20
C LEU A 27 4.92 -11.25 2.30
N GLN A 28 6.12 -11.44 2.86
CA GLN A 28 7.24 -12.10 2.19
C GLN A 28 6.96 -13.58 1.91
N VAL A 29 6.44 -14.33 2.90
CA VAL A 29 6.03 -15.74 2.74
C VAL A 29 4.90 -15.88 1.72
N GLN A 30 3.98 -14.92 1.68
CA GLN A 30 2.91 -14.88 0.68
C GLN A 30 3.37 -14.46 -0.73
N GLY A 31 4.65 -14.07 -0.89
CA GLY A 31 5.19 -13.59 -2.16
C GLY A 31 4.63 -12.25 -2.63
N ILE A 32 4.08 -11.45 -1.69
CA ILE A 32 3.59 -10.08 -1.92
C ILE A 32 4.74 -9.08 -1.79
N LEU A 33 5.65 -9.31 -0.86
CA LEU A 33 6.79 -8.45 -0.57
C LEU A 33 8.12 -9.16 -0.89
N PRO A 34 9.07 -8.52 -1.58
CA PRO A 34 10.41 -9.08 -1.75
C PRO A 34 11.15 -9.28 -0.43
N GLN A 35 12.05 -10.28 -0.38
CA GLN A 35 12.80 -10.65 0.83
C GLN A 35 13.79 -9.56 1.30
N ASP A 36 14.21 -8.67 0.40
CA ASP A 36 15.14 -7.57 0.67
C ASP A 36 14.44 -6.24 1.01
N LYS A 37 13.12 -6.28 1.26
CA LYS A 37 12.29 -5.10 1.51
C LYS A 37 11.54 -5.25 2.83
N ASN A 38 11.29 -4.12 3.49
CA ASN A 38 10.48 -4.02 4.70
C ASN A 38 9.32 -3.05 4.50
N LEU A 39 8.31 -3.12 5.37
CA LEU A 39 7.11 -2.30 5.24
C LEU A 39 7.34 -0.86 5.69
N GLN A 40 8.25 -0.61 6.62
CA GLN A 40 8.50 0.75 7.10
C GLN A 40 8.96 1.67 5.95
N ASP A 41 9.89 1.21 5.12
CA ASP A 41 10.40 1.96 3.98
C ASP A 41 9.33 2.15 2.90
N LEU A 42 8.60 1.08 2.57
CA LEU A 42 7.62 1.09 1.49
C LEU A 42 6.36 1.88 1.86
N CYS A 43 5.91 1.79 3.11
CA CYS A 43 4.66 2.37 3.59
C CYS A 43 4.80 3.77 4.19
N SER A 44 6.01 4.29 4.37
CA SER A 44 6.30 5.60 4.97
C SER A 44 5.48 6.78 4.43
N ALA A 45 5.16 6.78 3.13
CA ALA A 45 4.40 7.85 2.47
C ALA A 45 2.88 7.63 2.50
N PHE A 46 2.41 6.49 2.98
CA PHE A 46 0.98 6.18 3.04
C PHE A 46 0.36 6.73 4.32
N ARG A 47 -0.84 7.29 4.17
CA ARG A 47 -1.62 7.74 5.32
C ARG A 47 -2.14 6.59 6.16
N GLU A 48 -2.50 5.46 5.56
CA GLU A 48 -3.09 4.33 6.28
C GLU A 48 -2.31 3.04 5.94
N LEU A 49 -1.98 2.23 6.94
CA LEU A 49 -1.19 1.00 6.72
C LEU A 49 -1.92 0.01 5.80
N ALA A 50 -3.23 -0.13 5.98
CA ALA A 50 -4.06 -1.00 5.14
C ALA A 50 -4.03 -0.58 3.66
N GLU A 51 -3.93 0.72 3.36
CA GLU A 51 -3.85 1.20 1.98
C GLU A 51 -2.48 0.89 1.35
N CYS A 52 -1.39 0.93 2.13
CA CYS A 52 -0.09 0.47 1.68
C CYS A 52 -0.08 -1.03 1.37
N VAL A 53 -0.53 -1.86 2.31
CA VAL A 53 -0.55 -3.32 2.16
C VAL A 53 -1.47 -3.73 1.01
N ALA A 54 -2.62 -3.08 0.85
CA ALA A 54 -3.50 -3.29 -0.29
C ALA A 54 -2.80 -2.92 -1.61
N SER A 55 -2.07 -1.80 -1.66
CA SER A 55 -1.31 -1.39 -2.84
C SER A 55 -0.21 -2.39 -3.21
N LEU A 56 0.49 -2.98 -2.23
CA LEU A 56 1.46 -4.06 -2.48
C LEU A 56 0.78 -5.29 -3.09
N ARG A 57 -0.38 -5.69 -2.54
CA ARG A 57 -1.18 -6.80 -3.07
C ARG A 57 -1.64 -6.55 -4.49
N VAL A 58 -2.17 -5.36 -4.77
CA VAL A 58 -2.61 -4.94 -6.11
C VAL A 58 -1.44 -4.99 -7.10
N SER A 59 -0.30 -4.41 -6.74
CA SER A 59 0.90 -4.41 -7.57
C SER A 59 1.31 -5.84 -7.95
N ARG A 60 1.30 -6.76 -6.98
CA ARG A 60 1.63 -8.16 -7.22
C ARG A 60 0.59 -8.89 -8.08
N THR A 61 -0.69 -8.74 -7.77
CA THR A 61 -1.80 -9.46 -8.43
C THR A 61 -2.01 -8.98 -9.87
N LEU A 62 -2.03 -7.67 -10.08
CA LEU A 62 -2.31 -7.06 -11.38
C LEU A 62 -1.05 -6.75 -12.20
N GLN A 63 0.13 -7.07 -11.65
CA GLN A 63 1.44 -6.79 -12.26
C GLN A 63 1.63 -5.30 -12.59
N ILE A 64 1.12 -4.44 -11.71
CA ILE A 64 1.29 -2.98 -11.79
C ILE A 64 2.58 -2.60 -11.08
N ASP A 65 3.37 -1.70 -11.65
CA ASP A 65 4.56 -1.18 -10.98
C ASP A 65 4.17 -0.48 -9.65
N PHE A 66 4.74 -0.97 -8.54
CA PHE A 66 4.42 -0.45 -7.21
C PHE A 66 4.79 1.03 -7.05
N THR A 67 5.83 1.52 -7.72
CA THR A 67 6.23 2.93 -7.61
C THR A 67 5.24 3.85 -8.32
N CYS A 68 4.68 3.45 -9.47
CA CYS A 68 3.58 4.17 -10.11
C CYS A 68 2.36 4.20 -9.18
N LEU A 69 1.94 3.03 -8.67
CA LEU A 69 0.76 2.91 -7.81
C LEU A 69 0.91 3.70 -6.51
N LYS A 70 2.08 3.61 -5.87
CA LYS A 70 2.42 4.40 -4.68
C LYS A 70 2.32 5.90 -4.95
N TRP A 71 2.82 6.36 -6.10
CA TRP A 71 2.73 7.78 -6.45
C TRP A 71 1.27 8.23 -6.60
N ASP A 72 0.45 7.48 -7.32
CA ASP A 72 -0.97 7.81 -7.51
C ASP A 72 -1.74 7.86 -6.18
N VAL A 73 -1.51 6.87 -5.31
CA VAL A 73 -2.22 6.75 -4.04
C VAL A 73 -1.77 7.77 -3.01
N THR A 74 -0.47 8.08 -2.95
CA THR A 74 0.08 9.00 -1.94
C THR A 74 0.14 10.46 -2.41
N GLY A 75 0.13 10.70 -3.72
CA GLY A 75 0.43 12.02 -4.30
C GLY A 75 1.91 12.43 -4.19
N ILE A 76 2.76 11.58 -3.59
CA ILE A 76 4.17 11.88 -3.35
C ILE A 76 5.00 11.14 -4.40
N LYS A 77 5.67 11.89 -5.29
CA LYS A 77 6.49 11.30 -6.36
C LYS A 77 7.71 10.57 -5.76
N PRO A 78 7.83 9.24 -5.92
CA PRO A 78 8.99 8.50 -5.43
C PRO A 78 10.22 8.80 -6.30
N LYS A 79 11.40 8.60 -5.72
CA LYS A 79 12.69 8.65 -6.43
C LYS A 79 13.44 7.34 -6.18
N PRO A 80 13.78 6.54 -7.21
CA PRO A 80 13.39 6.67 -8.62
C PRO A 80 11.92 6.28 -8.86
N VAL A 81 11.37 6.72 -9.98
CA VAL A 81 10.07 6.29 -10.52
C VAL A 81 10.26 6.08 -12.02
N ALA A 82 9.63 5.04 -12.58
CA ALA A 82 9.75 4.77 -14.02
C ALA A 82 9.18 5.93 -14.84
N ASP A 83 9.80 6.25 -15.97
CA ASP A 83 9.31 7.29 -16.90
C ASP A 83 7.92 6.97 -17.47
N SER A 84 7.52 5.69 -17.44
CA SER A 84 6.19 5.22 -17.80
C SER A 84 5.10 5.57 -16.78
N CYS A 85 5.46 5.95 -15.55
CA CYS A 85 4.50 6.39 -14.56
C CYS A 85 4.08 7.84 -14.87
N ALA A 86 2.84 8.04 -15.33
CA ALA A 86 2.28 9.38 -15.53
C ALA A 86 2.03 10.11 -14.20
N GLY A 87 1.72 9.36 -13.14
CA GLY A 87 1.36 9.89 -11.83
C GLY A 87 -0.03 10.54 -11.80
N PRO A 88 -0.46 11.04 -10.63
CA PRO A 88 -1.78 11.60 -10.47
C PRO A 88 -1.88 13.00 -11.11
N ALA A 89 -3.00 13.26 -11.80
CA ALA A 89 -3.29 14.58 -12.36
C ALA A 89 -3.24 15.67 -11.28
N GLY A 90 -2.41 16.69 -11.50
CA GLY A 90 -2.22 17.80 -10.55
C GLY A 90 -1.48 17.44 -9.26
N GLY A 91 -0.82 16.27 -9.20
CA GLY A 91 -0.01 15.84 -8.06
C GLY A 91 -0.81 15.51 -6.80
N LYS A 92 -2.12 15.30 -6.91
CA LYS A 92 -2.99 15.00 -5.77
C LYS A 92 -3.21 13.50 -5.62
N ALA A 93 -3.08 12.99 -4.40
CA ALA A 93 -3.44 11.62 -4.05
C ALA A 93 -4.83 11.25 -4.56
N MET A 94 -4.99 10.03 -5.06
CA MET A 94 -6.28 9.45 -5.44
C MET A 94 -6.53 8.14 -4.70
N GLY A 95 -7.79 7.76 -4.57
CA GLY A 95 -8.14 6.49 -3.92
C GLY A 95 -7.65 5.28 -4.72
N LEU A 96 -7.31 4.19 -4.03
CA LEU A 96 -6.74 2.97 -4.62
C LEU A 96 -7.49 2.46 -5.87
N HIS A 97 -8.82 2.42 -5.84
CA HIS A 97 -9.63 2.00 -6.99
C HIS A 97 -9.41 2.87 -8.24
N ARG A 98 -9.21 4.19 -8.07
CA ARG A 98 -8.97 5.10 -9.19
C ARG A 98 -7.55 4.94 -9.74
N ALA A 99 -6.59 4.69 -8.87
CA ALA A 99 -5.21 4.38 -9.28
C ALA A 99 -5.13 3.06 -10.06
N ILE A 100 -5.86 2.03 -9.62
CA ILE A 100 -5.97 0.75 -10.36
C ILE A 100 -6.61 0.96 -11.73
N ASP A 101 -7.72 1.68 -11.80
CA ASP A 101 -8.43 1.99 -13.05
C ASP A 101 -7.53 2.75 -14.04
N LEU A 102 -6.70 3.67 -13.54
CA LEU A 102 -5.74 4.42 -14.34
C LEU A 102 -4.61 3.54 -14.88
N LEU A 103 -4.00 2.70 -14.03
CA LEU A 103 -2.81 1.92 -14.37
C LEU A 103 -3.14 0.57 -15.06
N LYS A 104 -4.33 0.03 -14.83
CA LYS A 104 -4.81 -1.23 -15.40
C LYS A 104 -6.32 -1.15 -15.72
N PRO A 105 -6.71 -0.43 -16.79
CA PRO A 105 -8.12 -0.18 -17.13
C PRO A 105 -8.92 -1.44 -17.46
N ASP A 106 -8.27 -2.53 -17.89
CA ASP A 106 -8.97 -3.80 -18.18
C ASP A 106 -9.31 -4.63 -16.91
N SER A 107 -8.95 -4.14 -15.72
CA SER A 107 -9.22 -4.82 -14.45
C SER A 107 -10.53 -4.36 -13.81
N ASN A 108 -11.13 -5.18 -12.96
CA ASN A 108 -12.26 -4.75 -12.13
C ASN A 108 -11.76 -3.94 -10.92
N ALA A 109 -11.32 -2.70 -11.16
CA ALA A 109 -10.61 -1.86 -10.20
C ALA A 109 -11.33 -1.71 -8.85
N LYS A 110 -12.66 -1.61 -8.87
CA LYS A 110 -13.48 -1.50 -7.65
C LYS A 110 -13.47 -2.79 -6.83
N ALA A 111 -13.61 -3.94 -7.49
CA ALA A 111 -13.56 -5.23 -6.82
C ALA A 111 -12.16 -5.51 -6.26
N GLU A 112 -11.11 -5.24 -7.06
CA GLU A 112 -9.72 -5.43 -6.65
C GLU A 112 -9.36 -4.57 -5.45
N ALA A 113 -9.67 -3.27 -5.47
CA ALA A 113 -9.43 -2.39 -4.34
C ALA A 113 -10.17 -2.88 -3.08
N LYS A 114 -11.45 -3.26 -3.20
CA LYS A 114 -12.22 -3.75 -2.05
C LYS A 114 -11.64 -5.03 -1.47
N ASN A 115 -11.31 -6.00 -2.32
CA ASN A 115 -10.79 -7.30 -1.90
C ASN A 115 -9.41 -7.16 -1.25
N THR A 116 -8.51 -6.40 -1.87
CA THR A 116 -7.16 -6.19 -1.35
C THR A 116 -7.13 -5.37 -0.07
N LEU A 117 -8.00 -4.37 0.09
CA LEU A 117 -8.18 -3.66 1.37
C LEU A 117 -8.70 -4.58 2.47
N LYS A 118 -9.67 -5.46 2.17
CA LYS A 118 -10.14 -6.46 3.13
C LYS A 118 -9.00 -7.38 3.58
N ARG A 119 -8.22 -7.89 2.62
CA ARG A 119 -7.06 -8.75 2.91
C ARG A 119 -5.99 -8.01 3.70
N ALA A 120 -5.71 -6.75 3.37
CA ALA A 120 -4.76 -5.93 4.11
C ALA A 120 -5.15 -5.77 5.58
N HIS A 121 -6.43 -5.54 5.88
CA HIS A 121 -6.91 -5.50 7.26
C HIS A 121 -6.76 -6.85 7.97
N GLU A 122 -7.03 -7.96 7.29
CA GLU A 122 -6.80 -9.31 7.82
C GLU A 122 -5.31 -9.52 8.12
N ASP A 123 -4.40 -9.17 7.21
CA ASP A 123 -2.96 -9.33 7.44
C ASP A 123 -2.46 -8.53 8.65
N ILE A 124 -2.87 -7.27 8.74
CA ILE A 124 -2.47 -6.38 9.86
C ILE A 124 -3.00 -6.92 11.19
N LYS A 125 -4.24 -7.42 11.20
CA LYS A 125 -4.83 -8.03 12.39
C LYS A 125 -4.06 -9.28 12.80
N ASP A 126 -3.84 -10.20 11.87
CA ASP A 126 -3.16 -11.48 12.14
C ASP A 126 -1.71 -11.27 12.58
N ALA A 127 -1.00 -10.27 12.04
CA ALA A 127 0.36 -9.93 12.47
C ALA A 127 0.43 -9.23 13.84
N GLY A 128 -0.67 -8.59 14.25
CA GLY A 128 -0.80 -7.89 15.53
C GLY A 128 -1.19 -8.77 16.72
N GLU A 129 -1.64 -10.01 16.48
CA GLU A 129 -1.94 -11.04 17.49
C GLU A 129 -0.68 -11.74 18.00
#